data_AF-A0A7W2NTL5-F1
#
_entry.id   AF-A0A7W2NTL5-F1
#
_cell.length_a   1.000
_cell.length_b   1.000
_cell.length_c   1.000
_cell.angle_alpha   90.00
_cell.angle_beta   90.00
_cell.angle_gamma   90.00
#
_symmetry.space_group_name_H-M   'P 1'
#
loop_
_entity.id
_entity.type
_entity.pdbx_description
1 polymer ?
#
loop_
_entity_poly.entity_id
_entity_poly.type
_entity_poly.pdbx_seq_one_letter_code
_entity_poly.pdbx_strand_id
1 'polypeptide(L)'
;MSQEELITAFNSASIIETLECKRLGNLWAHYQQKNFDEMLNIADSHSDKFPFLLPAINAEIDRLPDDSGYGRPERQLLLTMKNLETQDFATVYRVFHQNEAIYRFGDLQVKRMFDELIKSSSLG
;
A
#
# COMPACT_ATOMS: atom_id res chain seq x y z
N MET A 1 8.25 10.09 17.46
CA MET A 1 9.70 9.98 17.28
C MET A 1 10.40 10.68 18.42
N SER A 2 11.42 10.05 19.01
CA SER A 2 12.27 10.64 20.04
C SER A 2 13.36 11.54 19.42
N GLN A 3 14.01 12.34 20.25
CA GLN A 3 15.17 13.15 19.82
C GLN A 3 16.33 12.27 19.30
N GLU A 4 16.54 11.10 19.92
CA GLU A 4 17.58 10.15 19.53
C GLU A 4 17.30 9.55 18.14
N GLU A 5 16.04 9.23 17.85
CA GLU A 5 15.61 8.74 16.53
C GLU A 5 15.84 9.80 15.44
N LEU A 6 15.59 11.07 15.74
CA LEU A 6 15.83 12.17 14.80
C LEU A 6 17.31 12.36 14.49
N ILE A 7 18.18 12.34 15.52
CA ILE A 7 19.64 12.44 15.34
C ILE A 7 20.15 11.25 14.52
N THR A 8 19.66 10.05 14.81
CA THR A 8 20.02 8.84 14.07
C THR A 8 19.63 8.97 12.59
N ALA A 9 18.39 9.37 12.29
CA ALA A 9 17.91 9.55 10.92
C ALA A 9 18.68 10.64 10.15
N PHE A 10 19.06 11.72 10.82
CA PHE A 10 19.88 12.77 10.21
C PHE A 10 21.28 12.25 9.83
N ASN A 11 21.92 11.50 10.73
CA ASN A 11 23.26 10.99 10.51
C ASN A 11 23.32 9.81 9.52
N SER A 12 22.22 9.07 9.35
CA SER A 12 22.11 7.94 8.40
C SER A 12 21.48 8.34 7.06
N ALA A 13 21.35 9.64 6.79
CA ALA A 13 20.77 10.13 5.54
C ALA A 13 21.51 9.58 4.31
N SER A 14 20.77 8.98 3.39
CA SER A 14 21.31 8.43 2.15
C SER A 14 21.44 9.50 1.08
N ILE A 15 22.63 9.66 0.52
CA ILE A 15 22.86 10.55 -0.64
C ILE A 15 22.20 9.92 -1.86
N ILE A 16 21.37 10.68 -2.59
CA ILE A 16 20.79 10.25 -3.86
C ILE A 16 21.59 10.90 -5.00
N GLU A 17 22.28 10.07 -5.78
CA GLU A 17 23.10 10.57 -6.89
C GLU A 17 22.25 11.06 -8.06
N THR A 18 22.80 11.91 -8.93
CA THR A 18 22.04 12.45 -10.08
C THR A 18 21.50 11.36 -11.00
N LEU A 19 22.28 10.31 -11.29
CA LEU A 19 21.84 9.22 -12.16
C LEU A 19 20.74 8.38 -11.49
N GLU A 20 20.90 8.10 -10.20
CA GLU A 20 19.91 7.39 -9.39
C GLU A 20 18.61 8.19 -9.27
N CYS A 21 18.69 9.50 -9.02
CA CYS A 21 17.54 10.39 -8.98
C CYS A 21 16.75 10.37 -10.31
N LYS A 22 17.45 10.40 -11.45
CA LYS A 22 16.80 10.25 -12.77
C LYS A 22 16.10 8.89 -12.91
N ARG A 23 16.75 7.82 -12.48
CA ARG A 23 16.20 6.46 -12.56
C ARG A 23 14.97 6.28 -11.67
N LEU A 24 15.02 6.77 -10.43
CA LEU A 24 13.87 6.80 -9.52
C LEU A 24 12.74 7.68 -10.06
N GLY A 25 13.07 8.80 -10.72
CA GLY A 25 12.08 9.66 -11.37
C GLY A 25 11.24 8.94 -12.44
N ASN A 26 11.80 7.93 -13.11
CA ASN A 26 11.06 7.13 -14.09
C ASN A 26 9.94 6.27 -13.47
N LEU A 27 9.99 5.99 -12.17
CA LEU A 27 8.91 5.26 -11.47
C LEU A 27 7.55 5.95 -11.68
N TRP A 28 7.52 7.29 -11.71
CA TRP A 28 6.28 8.02 -11.93
C TRP A 28 5.71 7.79 -13.33
N ALA A 29 6.55 7.83 -14.37
CA ALA A 29 6.12 7.59 -15.74
C ALA A 29 5.60 6.16 -15.92
N HIS A 30 6.30 5.17 -15.36
CA HIS A 30 5.86 3.77 -15.39
C HIS A 30 4.57 3.54 -14.60
N TYR A 31 4.42 4.17 -13.44
CA TYR A 31 3.20 4.13 -12.63
C TYR A 31 1.98 4.61 -13.42
N GLN A 32 2.08 5.78 -14.07
CA GLN A 32 0.99 6.33 -14.89
C GLN A 32 0.58 5.39 -16.03
N GLN A 33 1.52 4.63 -16.57
CA GLN A 33 1.31 3.69 -17.66
C GLN A 33 0.93 2.28 -17.19
N LYS A 34 0.82 2.06 -15.87
CA LYS A 34 0.65 0.73 -15.26
C LYS A 34 1.71 -0.29 -15.71
N ASN A 35 2.92 0.18 -15.99
CA ASN A 35 4.05 -0.67 -16.36
C ASN A 35 4.75 -1.16 -15.09
N PHE A 36 4.15 -2.15 -14.44
CA PHE A 36 4.63 -2.67 -13.16
C PHE A 36 5.94 -3.45 -13.29
N ASP A 37 6.19 -4.09 -14.44
CA ASP A 37 7.44 -4.83 -14.68
C ASP A 37 8.65 -3.89 -14.59
N GLU A 38 8.59 -2.72 -15.25
CA GLU A 38 9.67 -1.73 -15.16
C GLU A 38 9.78 -1.09 -13.77
N MET A 39 8.66 -0.90 -13.08
CA MET A 39 8.67 -0.43 -11.69
C MET A 39 9.41 -1.43 -10.78
N LEU A 40 9.12 -2.72 -10.93
CA LEU A 40 9.80 -3.79 -10.18
C LEU A 40 11.28 -3.86 -10.53
N ASN A 41 11.65 -3.77 -11.81
CA ASN A 41 13.06 -3.75 -12.24
C ASN A 41 13.84 -2.59 -11.63
N ILE A 42 13.24 -1.38 -11.58
CA ILE A 42 13.87 -0.23 -10.93
C ILE A 42 14.01 -0.47 -9.42
N ALA A 43 12.96 -0.96 -8.76
CA ALA A 43 13.00 -1.21 -7.31
C ALA A 43 14.01 -2.28 -6.90
N ASP A 44 14.06 -3.39 -7.62
CA ASP A 44 14.98 -4.51 -7.36
C ASP A 44 16.44 -4.04 -7.43
N SER A 45 16.76 -3.23 -8.46
CA SER A 45 18.10 -2.67 -8.64
C SER A 45 18.54 -1.65 -7.56
N HIS A 46 17.64 -1.24 -6.65
CA HIS A 46 17.95 -0.36 -5.52
C HIS A 46 17.46 -0.93 -4.18
N SER A 47 17.18 -2.23 -4.10
CA SER A 47 16.59 -2.88 -2.92
C SER A 47 17.43 -2.70 -1.65
N ASP A 48 18.76 -2.74 -1.77
CA ASP A 48 19.67 -2.54 -0.63
C ASP A 48 19.57 -1.14 -0.03
N LYS A 49 19.38 -0.11 -0.87
CA LYS A 49 19.41 1.30 -0.45
C LYS A 49 18.01 1.85 -0.15
N PHE A 50 17.02 1.38 -0.89
CA PHE A 50 15.62 1.76 -0.72
C PHE A 50 14.75 0.52 -0.55
N PRO A 51 14.90 -0.21 0.57
CA PRO A 51 14.19 -1.47 0.81
C PRO A 51 12.67 -1.32 0.88
N PHE A 52 12.17 -0.09 0.97
CA PHE A 52 10.74 0.24 0.96
C PHE A 52 10.12 0.27 -0.44
N LEU A 53 10.90 0.38 -1.52
CA LEU A 53 10.36 0.50 -2.88
C LEU A 53 9.61 -0.76 -3.31
N LEU A 54 10.24 -1.92 -3.18
CA LEU A 54 9.67 -3.19 -3.63
C LEU A 54 8.35 -3.52 -2.89
N PRO A 55 8.27 -3.43 -1.54
CA PRO A 55 7.00 -3.59 -0.83
C PRO A 55 5.91 -2.61 -1.27
N ALA A 56 6.25 -1.34 -1.53
CA ALA A 56 5.27 -0.34 -1.95
C ALA A 56 4.70 -0.63 -3.35
N ILE A 57 5.55 -1.06 -4.28
CA ILE A 57 5.14 -1.42 -5.64
C ILE A 57 4.29 -2.69 -5.63
N ASN A 58 4.71 -3.70 -4.88
CA ASN A 58 3.91 -4.93 -4.71
C ASN A 58 2.55 -4.62 -4.08
N ALA A 59 2.48 -3.74 -3.08
CA ALA A 59 1.19 -3.32 -2.52
C ALA A 59 0.30 -2.64 -3.58
N GLU A 60 0.86 -1.79 -4.45
CA GLU A 60 0.07 -1.20 -5.54
C GLU A 60 -0.43 -2.23 -6.55
N ILE A 61 0.37 -3.25 -6.87
CA ILE A 61 -0.04 -4.37 -7.72
C ILE A 61 -1.16 -5.16 -7.04
N ASP A 62 -1.00 -5.50 -5.76
CA ASP A 62 -1.99 -6.23 -4.97
C ASP A 62 -3.32 -5.47 -4.82
N ARG A 63 -3.32 -4.14 -4.99
CA ARG A 63 -4.53 -3.31 -4.95
C ARG A 63 -5.42 -3.55 -6.18
N LEU A 64 -4.86 -4.03 -7.28
CA LEU A 64 -5.61 -4.21 -8.51
C LEU A 64 -6.62 -5.35 -8.36
N PRO A 65 -7.85 -5.18 -8.87
CA PRO A 65 -8.81 -6.27 -8.89
C PRO A 65 -8.38 -7.38 -9.84
N ASP A 66 -8.61 -8.63 -9.44
CA ASP A 66 -8.53 -9.79 -10.32
C ASP A 66 -9.92 -10.11 -10.93
N ASP A 67 -10.08 -11.31 -11.48
CA ASP A 67 -11.34 -11.80 -12.07
C ASP A 67 -12.53 -11.80 -11.08
N SER A 68 -12.28 -11.80 -9.76
CA SER A 68 -13.32 -11.67 -8.73
C SER A 68 -13.81 -10.23 -8.53
N GLY A 69 -13.14 -9.26 -9.16
CA GLY A 69 -13.44 -7.83 -9.03
C GLY A 69 -12.85 -7.18 -7.78
N TYR A 70 -12.08 -7.92 -6.96
CA TYR A 70 -11.52 -7.41 -5.71
C TYR A 70 -9.98 -7.36 -5.74
N GLY A 71 -9.42 -6.30 -5.15
CA GLY A 71 -8.01 -6.23 -4.78
C GLY A 71 -7.77 -6.83 -3.39
N ARG A 72 -6.51 -6.88 -2.97
CA ARG A 72 -6.13 -7.36 -1.64
C ARG A 72 -6.76 -6.51 -0.50
N PRO A 73 -6.87 -5.17 -0.60
CA PRO A 73 -7.56 -4.38 0.42
C PRO A 73 -9.01 -4.81 0.66
N GLU A 74 -9.79 -5.00 -0.40
CA GLU A 74 -11.19 -5.41 -0.32
C GLU A 74 -11.32 -6.81 0.29
N ARG A 75 -10.47 -7.75 -0.14
CA ARG A 75 -10.43 -9.11 0.44
C ARG A 75 -10.09 -9.08 1.92
N GLN A 76 -9.16 -8.22 2.34
CA GLN A 76 -8.80 -8.14 3.74
C GLN A 76 -9.92 -7.52 4.59
N LEU A 77 -10.68 -6.56 4.06
CA LEU A 77 -11.89 -6.05 4.72
C LEU A 77 -12.93 -7.15 4.91
N LEU A 78 -13.23 -7.93 3.87
CA LEU A 78 -14.15 -9.08 3.93
C LEU A 78 -13.68 -10.13 4.96
N LEU A 79 -12.39 -10.49 4.93
CA LEU A 79 -11.81 -11.43 5.88
C LEU A 79 -11.89 -10.91 7.32
N THR A 80 -11.62 -9.62 7.52
CA THR A 80 -11.69 -8.98 8.84
C THR A 80 -13.11 -8.96 9.38
N MET A 81 -14.10 -8.59 8.56
CA MET A 81 -15.52 -8.65 8.92
C MET A 81 -15.95 -10.06 9.32
N LYS A 82 -15.55 -11.07 8.53
CA LYS A 82 -15.84 -12.47 8.79
C LYS A 82 -15.22 -12.95 10.11
N ASN A 83 -13.94 -12.67 10.34
CA ASN A 83 -13.22 -13.14 11.52
C ASN A 83 -13.69 -12.47 12.82
N LEU A 84 -14.14 -11.21 12.74
CA LEU A 84 -14.66 -10.46 13.88
C LEU A 84 -16.17 -10.62 14.07
N GLU A 85 -16.85 -11.31 13.15
CA GLU A 85 -18.31 -11.47 13.11
C GLU A 85 -19.06 -10.13 13.23
N THR A 86 -18.54 -9.08 12.57
CA THR A 86 -19.10 -7.73 12.67
C THR A 86 -19.00 -6.97 11.36
N GLN A 87 -19.99 -6.12 11.11
CA GLN A 87 -20.01 -5.11 10.06
C GLN A 87 -19.95 -3.69 10.64
N ASP A 88 -19.49 -3.54 11.90
CA ASP A 88 -19.18 -2.23 12.46
C ASP A 88 -17.88 -1.69 11.84
N PHE A 89 -17.98 -0.54 11.16
CA PHE A 89 -16.85 0.05 10.43
C PHE A 89 -15.69 0.40 11.36
N ALA A 90 -15.94 1.00 12.53
CA ALA A 90 -14.86 1.45 13.41
C ALA A 90 -14.02 0.26 13.91
N THR A 91 -14.69 -0.84 14.27
CA THR A 91 -14.05 -2.08 14.71
C THR A 91 -13.22 -2.72 13.59
N VAL A 92 -13.78 -2.82 12.39
CA VAL A 92 -13.10 -3.40 11.20
C VAL A 92 -11.93 -2.53 10.75
N TYR A 93 -12.13 -1.21 10.66
CA TYR A 93 -11.11 -0.26 10.24
C TYR A 93 -9.87 -0.32 11.13
N ARG A 94 -10.04 -0.43 12.44
CA ARG A 94 -8.91 -0.50 13.37
C ARG A 94 -8.00 -1.71 13.08
N VAL A 95 -8.58 -2.88 12.83
CA VAL A 95 -7.82 -4.09 12.53
C VAL A 95 -7.22 -4.02 11.13
N PHE A 96 -8.00 -3.55 10.14
CA PHE A 96 -7.52 -3.33 8.79
C PHE A 96 -6.32 -2.37 8.78
N HIS A 97 -6.41 -1.22 9.44
CA HIS A 97 -5.35 -0.22 9.49
C HIS A 97 -4.06 -0.75 10.14
N GLN A 98 -4.16 -1.60 11.15
CA GLN A 98 -3.01 -2.24 11.79
C GLN A 98 -2.29 -3.21 10.85
N ASN A 99 -3.04 -4.01 10.10
CA ASN A 99 -2.48 -5.08 9.25
C ASN A 99 -2.09 -4.58 7.85
N GLU A 100 -2.79 -3.56 7.35
CA GLU A 100 -2.71 -3.08 5.97
C GLU A 100 -2.18 -1.63 5.88
N ALA A 101 -1.36 -1.24 6.86
CA ALA A 101 -0.74 0.08 6.93
C ALA A 101 0.13 0.41 5.70
N ILE A 102 0.62 -0.60 4.97
CA ILE A 102 1.43 -0.44 3.76
C ILE A 102 0.70 0.36 2.67
N TYR A 103 -0.63 0.25 2.59
CA TYR A 103 -1.42 0.99 1.62
C TYR A 103 -1.64 2.46 1.99
N ARG A 104 -1.38 2.84 3.25
CA ARG A 104 -1.51 4.21 3.77
C ARG A 104 -2.90 4.83 3.53
N PHE A 105 -3.94 4.01 3.43
CA PHE A 105 -5.31 4.51 3.27
C PHE A 105 -5.75 5.29 4.50
N GLY A 106 -6.38 6.45 4.26
CA GLY A 106 -7.15 7.16 5.27
C GLY A 106 -8.49 6.49 5.56
N ASP A 107 -9.07 6.81 6.70
CA ASP A 107 -10.38 6.31 7.15
C ASP A 107 -11.48 6.51 6.10
N LEU A 108 -11.55 7.68 5.45
CA LEU A 108 -12.52 7.96 4.39
C LEU A 108 -12.35 7.07 3.16
N GLN A 109 -11.11 6.70 2.80
CA GLN A 109 -10.84 5.80 1.68
C GLN A 109 -11.30 4.38 2.03
N VAL A 110 -10.97 3.91 3.23
CA VAL A 110 -11.38 2.58 3.70
C VAL A 110 -12.90 2.51 3.88
N LYS A 111 -13.55 3.58 4.37
CA LYS A 111 -14.99 3.65 4.54
C LYS A 111 -15.74 3.48 3.22
N ARG A 112 -15.26 4.09 2.13
CA ARG A 112 -15.85 3.94 0.80
C ARG A 112 -15.79 2.50 0.31
N MET A 113 -14.60 1.88 0.37
CA MET A 113 -14.42 0.47 -0.01
C MET A 113 -15.32 -0.44 0.85
N PHE A 114 -15.35 -0.22 2.16
CA PHE A 114 -16.20 -0.95 3.09
C PHE A 114 -17.69 -0.85 2.72
N ASP A 115 -18.20 0.36 2.47
CA ASP A 115 -19.60 0.59 2.14
C ASP A 115 -20.00 -0.03 0.81
N GLU A 116 -19.09 -0.04 -0.17
CA GLU A 116 -19.30 -0.73 -1.46
C GLU A 116 -19.43 -2.25 -1.28
N LEU A 117 -18.59 -2.85 -0.42
CA LEU A 117 -18.64 -4.27 -0.10
C LEU A 117 -19.92 -4.69 0.63
N ILE A 118 -20.41 -3.85 1.56
CA ILE A 118 -21.67 -4.12 2.26
C ILE A 118 -22.85 -4.06 1.29
N LYS A 119 -22.88 -3.07 0.39
CA LYS A 119 -23.93 -2.95 -0.62
C LYS A 119 -23.93 -4.14 -1.58
N SER A 120 -22.78 -4.58 -2.07
CA SER A 120 -22.69 -5.73 -2.99
C SER A 120 -23.11 -7.03 -2.32
N SER A 121 -22.80 -7.20 -1.03
CA SER A 121 -23.19 -8.38 -0.24
C SER A 121 -24.68 -8.41 0.12
N SER A 122 -25.35 -7.25 0.20
CA SER A 122 -26.80 -7.15 0.49
C SER A 122 -27.70 -7.32 -0.74
N LEU A 123 -27.12 -7.42 -1.94
CA LEU A 123 -27.81 -7.61 -3.21
C LEU A 123 -27.79 -9.07 -3.70
N GLY A 124 -27.28 -10.00 -2.88
CA GLY A 124 -27.25 -11.45 -3.14
C GLY A 124 -28.23 -12.25 -2.30
#